data_AF-A0A9Q5SRI9-F1
#
_entry.id   AF-A0A9Q5SRI9-F1
#
_cell.length_a   1.000
_cell.length_b   1.000
_cell.length_c   1.000
_cell.angle_alpha   90.00
_cell.angle_beta   90.00
_cell.angle_gamma   90.00
#
_symmetry.space_group_name_H-M   'P 1'
#
loop_
_entity.id
_entity.type
_entity.pdbx_description
1 polymer ?
#
loop_
_entity_poly.entity_id
_entity_poly.type
_entity_poly.pdbx_seq_one_letter_code
_entity_poly.pdbx_strand_id
1 'polypeptide(L)'
;MKTRYWIGLVVTGGIIAGLAGYKVYVSLDPDLTCAQCHEVTSACQLWKSSAHSDVRCVDCHGTALSGGIKGLAEKTGMIYSHFTKKQTNEDVSLNEEQVLAVADRCAVCHQAEQAAWESGAHSTTYKDIFMDVEHNRMEKPYWDCFRCHGMHYDGTIHDLMSLEGKAEDWHLKNASQADRPAMTCLACHQVHAEQPQNKPYVAKNEKERAVSLTDTRSPATALYMRSEKRHLPSDKLYRTTMFDKDSVVKVSDDPNAWLCMQCHAPNNRREVGSEDDKTPTGLYEGMSCLDCHNPHSNQLKNNYRNVHLKK
;
A
#
# COMPACT_ATOMS: atom_id res chain seq x y z
N MET A 1 -47.30 20.88 -24.55
CA MET A 1 -45.93 20.62 -25.05
C MET A 1 -44.90 21.66 -24.59
N LYS A 2 -45.15 22.98 -24.73
CA LYS A 2 -44.20 24.04 -24.35
C LYS A 2 -43.75 24.02 -22.87
N THR A 3 -44.65 23.78 -21.92
CA THR A 3 -44.31 23.79 -20.48
C THR A 3 -43.40 22.62 -20.08
N ARG A 4 -43.64 21.42 -20.62
CA ARG A 4 -42.78 20.25 -20.40
C ARG A 4 -41.38 20.44 -20.98
N TYR A 5 -41.27 21.16 -22.11
CA TYR A 5 -39.99 21.51 -22.74
C TYR A 5 -39.18 22.49 -21.86
N TRP A 6 -39.81 23.53 -21.32
CA TRP A 6 -39.16 24.47 -20.40
C TRP A 6 -38.75 23.83 -19.08
N ILE A 7 -39.59 22.97 -18.50
CA ILE A 7 -39.23 22.20 -17.30
C ILE A 7 -38.01 21.31 -17.60
N GLY A 8 -38.01 20.62 -18.75
CA GLY A 8 -36.87 19.82 -19.19
C GLY A 8 -35.59 20.65 -19.29
N LEU A 9 -35.63 21.81 -19.94
CA LEU A 9 -34.46 22.69 -20.05
C LEU A 9 -33.94 23.19 -18.70
N VAL A 10 -34.83 23.56 -17.78
CA VAL A 10 -34.43 24.03 -16.44
C VAL A 10 -33.79 22.89 -15.62
N VAL A 11 -34.39 21.69 -15.65
CA VAL A 11 -33.86 20.52 -14.94
C VAL A 11 -32.49 20.14 -15.51
N THR A 12 -32.36 20.05 -16.83
CA THR A 12 -31.08 19.73 -17.48
C THR A 12 -30.04 20.81 -17.19
N GLY A 13 -30.41 22.09 -17.29
CA GLY A 13 -29.52 23.21 -16.96
C GLY A 13 -29.04 23.17 -15.50
N GLY A 14 -29.93 22.84 -14.57
CA GLY A 14 -29.60 22.67 -13.15
C GLY A 14 -28.64 21.50 -12.90
N ILE A 15 -28.86 20.36 -13.55
CA ILE A 15 -27.96 19.19 -13.45
C ILE A 15 -26.57 19.54 -13.99
N ILE A 16 -26.50 20.21 -15.16
CA ILE A 16 -25.22 20.62 -15.75
C ILE A 16 -24.49 21.59 -14.81
N ALA A 17 -25.19 22.59 -14.27
CA ALA A 17 -24.60 23.55 -13.34
C ALA A 17 -24.12 22.87 -12.05
N GLY A 18 -24.89 21.91 -11.51
CA GLY A 18 -24.49 21.13 -10.34
C GLY A 18 -23.25 20.27 -10.58
N LEU A 19 -23.18 19.57 -11.72
CA LEU A 19 -22.02 18.76 -12.09
C LEU A 19 -20.77 19.63 -12.34
N ALA A 20 -20.94 20.78 -13.00
CA ALA A 20 -19.86 21.74 -13.20
C ALA A 20 -19.35 22.31 -11.86
N GLY A 21 -20.26 22.69 -10.97
CA GLY A 21 -19.94 23.15 -9.62
C GLY A 21 -19.21 22.09 -8.81
N TYR A 22 -19.67 20.83 -8.86
CA TYR A 22 -19.00 19.71 -8.20
C TYR A 22 -17.59 19.47 -8.75
N LYS A 23 -17.41 19.50 -10.08
CA LYS A 23 -16.10 19.37 -10.73
C LYS A 23 -15.13 20.46 -10.26
N VAL A 24 -15.60 21.70 -10.13
CA VAL A 24 -14.80 22.80 -9.58
C VAL A 24 -14.48 22.53 -8.12
N TYR A 25 -15.48 22.21 -7.30
CA TYR A 25 -15.32 21.93 -5.88
C TYR A 25 -14.22 20.91 -5.62
N VAL A 26 -14.25 19.74 -6.27
CA VAL A 26 -13.24 18.69 -6.05
C VAL A 26 -11.84 19.02 -6.59
N SER A 27 -11.68 20.13 -7.30
CA SER A 27 -10.39 20.62 -7.81
C SER A 27 -9.80 21.77 -7.00
N LEU A 28 -10.52 22.28 -6.00
CA LEU A 28 -10.05 23.35 -5.13
C LEU A 28 -9.03 22.82 -4.11
N ASP A 29 -8.33 23.75 -3.47
CA ASP A 29 -7.46 23.48 -2.33
C ASP A 29 -8.22 22.66 -1.26
N PRO A 30 -7.61 21.62 -0.67
CA PRO A 30 -8.22 20.84 0.40
C PRO A 30 -8.73 21.66 1.59
N ASP A 31 -8.14 22.82 1.89
CA ASP A 31 -8.59 23.74 2.94
C ASP A 31 -9.99 24.31 2.68
N LEU A 32 -10.38 24.40 1.40
CA LEU A 32 -11.69 24.88 0.98
C LEU A 32 -12.70 23.73 0.81
N THR A 33 -12.27 22.48 0.99
CA THR A 33 -13.04 21.29 0.65
C THR A 33 -12.94 20.22 1.73
N CYS A 34 -12.07 19.22 1.55
CA CYS A 34 -11.97 18.04 2.41
C CYS A 34 -11.63 18.40 3.86
N ALA A 35 -10.69 19.33 4.08
CA ALA A 35 -10.19 19.68 5.41
C ALA A 35 -11.21 20.43 6.27
N GLN A 36 -12.38 20.79 5.72
CA GLN A 36 -13.51 21.35 6.47
C GLN A 36 -14.18 20.32 7.38
N CYS A 37 -14.00 19.02 7.14
CA CYS A 37 -14.45 17.95 8.03
C CYS A 37 -13.32 17.54 8.98
N HIS A 38 -13.58 17.58 10.30
CA HIS A 38 -12.55 17.35 11.32
C HIS A 38 -12.00 15.91 11.31
N GLU A 39 -12.75 14.96 10.77
CA GLU A 39 -12.37 13.55 10.67
C GLU A 39 -11.22 13.33 9.67
N VAL A 40 -11.05 14.22 8.69
CA VAL A 40 -10.03 14.10 7.64
C VAL A 40 -8.99 15.23 7.68
N THR A 41 -9.15 16.24 8.53
CA THR A 41 -8.22 17.36 8.65
C THR A 41 -6.78 16.90 8.91
N SER A 42 -6.58 15.91 9.78
CA SER A 42 -5.23 15.39 10.06
C SER A 42 -4.59 14.72 8.83
N ALA A 43 -5.37 13.98 8.04
CA ALA A 43 -4.89 13.40 6.79
C ALA A 43 -4.52 14.48 5.76
N CYS A 44 -5.30 15.56 5.68
CA CYS A 44 -5.00 16.70 4.80
C CYS A 44 -3.72 17.43 5.23
N GLN A 45 -3.50 17.60 6.54
CA GLN A 45 -2.27 18.20 7.06
C GLN A 45 -1.03 17.35 6.75
N LEU A 46 -1.12 16.02 6.91
CA LEU A 46 -0.05 15.10 6.55
C LEU A 46 0.21 15.08 5.04
N TRP A 47 -0.83 15.16 4.22
CA TRP A 47 -0.69 15.27 2.77
C TRP A 47 0.10 16.53 2.38
N LYS A 48 -0.18 17.69 3.01
CA LYS A 48 0.54 18.95 2.75
C LYS A 48 2.04 18.89 3.05
N SER A 49 2.47 18.06 3.99
CA SER A 49 3.90 17.85 4.29
C SER A 49 4.50 16.65 3.56
N SER A 50 3.73 15.97 2.71
CA SER A 50 4.20 14.81 1.95
C SER A 50 4.84 15.18 0.62
N ALA A 51 5.53 14.20 0.03
CA ALA A 51 6.05 14.31 -1.33
C ALA A 51 4.95 14.48 -2.41
N HIS A 52 3.68 14.21 -2.08
CA HIS A 52 2.53 14.30 -2.98
C HIS A 52 1.65 15.54 -2.73
N SER A 53 2.14 16.53 -1.98
CA SER A 53 1.42 17.76 -1.63
C SER A 53 1.01 18.63 -2.83
N ASP A 54 1.57 18.39 -4.02
CA ASP A 54 1.18 19.06 -5.26
C ASP A 54 0.22 18.21 -6.13
N VAL A 55 -0.16 17.01 -5.67
CA VAL A 55 -1.10 16.11 -6.34
C VAL A 55 -2.49 16.24 -5.71
N ARG A 56 -3.53 16.43 -6.53
CA ARG A 56 -4.89 16.62 -6.01
C ARG A 56 -5.39 15.33 -5.36
N CYS A 57 -6.10 15.46 -4.24
CA CYS A 57 -6.65 14.31 -3.50
C CYS A 57 -7.43 13.34 -4.41
N VAL A 58 -8.21 13.88 -5.35
CA VAL A 58 -9.06 13.09 -6.26
C VAL A 58 -8.31 12.33 -7.34
N ASP A 59 -7.06 12.70 -7.62
CA ASP A 59 -6.22 11.95 -8.56
C ASP A 59 -5.78 10.61 -7.96
N CYS A 60 -5.83 10.46 -6.62
CA CYS A 60 -5.60 9.21 -5.90
C CYS A 60 -6.89 8.59 -5.35
N HIS A 61 -7.73 9.36 -4.66
CA HIS A 61 -8.94 8.85 -4.00
C HIS A 61 -10.17 8.75 -4.92
N GLY A 62 -10.09 9.32 -6.12
CA GLY A 62 -11.25 9.46 -7.00
C GLY A 62 -12.26 10.49 -6.51
N THR A 63 -13.41 10.52 -7.18
CA THR A 63 -14.55 11.40 -6.91
C THR A 63 -15.79 10.58 -6.58
N ALA A 64 -16.88 11.23 -6.15
CA ALA A 64 -18.18 10.58 -6.00
C ALA A 64 -18.69 9.94 -7.31
N LEU A 65 -18.16 10.36 -8.46
CA LEU A 65 -18.55 9.84 -9.77
C LEU A 65 -17.61 8.73 -10.27
N SER A 66 -16.45 8.54 -9.64
CA SER A 66 -15.41 7.61 -10.12
C SER A 66 -15.80 6.13 -9.97
N GLY A 67 -16.73 5.79 -9.07
CA GLY A 67 -17.25 4.44 -8.85
C GLY A 67 -18.73 4.29 -9.22
N GLY A 68 -19.28 5.20 -10.03
CA GLY A 68 -20.71 5.23 -10.33
C GLY A 68 -21.58 5.39 -9.08
N ILE A 69 -22.65 4.60 -8.98
CA ILE A 69 -23.60 4.65 -7.85
C ILE A 69 -22.91 4.32 -6.52
N LYS A 70 -21.94 3.40 -6.50
CA LYS A 70 -21.19 3.06 -5.28
C LYS A 70 -20.40 4.25 -4.74
N GLY A 71 -19.69 4.97 -5.63
CA GLY A 71 -18.92 6.15 -5.24
C GLY A 71 -19.80 7.26 -4.68
N LEU A 72 -20.99 7.45 -5.25
CA LEU A 72 -21.97 8.41 -4.73
C LEU A 72 -22.49 7.97 -3.35
N ALA A 73 -22.89 6.70 -3.22
CA ALA A 73 -23.37 6.14 -1.96
C ALA A 73 -22.32 6.24 -0.84
N GLU A 74 -21.05 6.00 -1.15
CA GLU A 74 -19.93 6.18 -0.22
C GLU A 74 -19.85 7.62 0.28
N LYS A 75 -19.75 8.61 -0.63
CA LYS A 75 -19.59 10.02 -0.22
C LYS A 75 -20.82 10.55 0.51
N THR A 76 -22.02 10.16 0.11
CA THR A 76 -23.25 10.49 0.87
C THR A 76 -23.27 9.81 2.23
N GLY A 77 -22.78 8.57 2.33
CA GLY A 77 -22.63 7.83 3.58
C GLY A 77 -21.64 8.47 4.55
N MET A 78 -20.56 9.07 4.06
CA MET A 78 -19.62 9.86 4.88
C MET A 78 -20.32 11.07 5.48
N ILE A 79 -21.05 11.85 4.67
CA ILE A 79 -21.82 13.02 5.14
C ILE A 79 -22.87 12.59 6.18
N TYR A 80 -23.62 11.53 5.90
CA TYR A 80 -24.59 11.00 6.85
C TYR A 80 -23.93 10.60 8.17
N SER A 81 -22.80 9.89 8.12
CA SER A 81 -22.08 9.44 9.31
C SER A 81 -21.51 10.60 10.12
N HIS A 82 -21.01 11.66 9.46
CA HIS A 82 -20.56 12.89 10.12
C HIS A 82 -21.66 13.52 10.99
N PHE A 83 -22.90 13.58 10.51
CA PHE A 83 -24.00 14.22 11.24
C PHE A 83 -24.73 13.30 12.22
N THR A 84 -24.66 11.98 12.06
CA THR A 84 -25.48 11.03 12.83
C THR A 84 -24.67 10.15 13.78
N LYS A 85 -23.36 10.07 13.61
CA LYS A 85 -22.47 9.25 14.43
C LYS A 85 -21.39 10.12 15.04
N LYS A 86 -20.86 9.68 16.19
CA LYS A 86 -19.63 10.24 16.75
C LYS A 86 -18.45 9.62 16.01
N GLN A 87 -17.97 10.31 14.98
CA GLN A 87 -16.78 9.89 14.22
C GLN A 87 -15.56 10.68 14.69
N THR A 88 -14.41 10.04 14.59
CA THR A 88 -13.09 10.63 14.83
C THR A 88 -12.19 10.32 13.64
N ASN A 89 -11.00 10.91 13.61
CA ASN A 89 -10.00 10.60 12.59
C ASN A 89 -9.56 9.13 12.63
N GLU A 90 -9.64 8.45 13.78
CA GLU A 90 -9.28 7.05 13.92
C GLU A 90 -10.27 6.10 13.23
N ASP A 91 -11.50 6.55 13.02
CA ASP A 91 -12.57 5.77 12.35
C ASP A 91 -12.46 5.83 10.82
N VAL A 92 -11.64 6.73 10.28
CA VAL A 92 -11.49 6.94 8.84
C VAL A 92 -10.31 6.14 8.31
N SER A 93 -10.60 5.10 7.53
CA SER A 93 -9.61 4.31 6.82
C SER A 93 -10.14 3.87 5.46
N LEU A 94 -9.24 3.50 4.55
CA LEU A 94 -9.62 2.91 3.28
C LEU A 94 -10.01 1.44 3.50
N ASN A 95 -11.06 1.01 2.83
CA ASN A 95 -11.40 -0.40 2.65
C ASN A 95 -10.58 -1.00 1.50
N GLU A 96 -10.64 -2.33 1.31
CA GLU A 96 -9.88 -3.04 0.28
C GLU A 96 -10.13 -2.50 -1.13
N GLU A 97 -11.40 -2.29 -1.51
CA GLU A 97 -11.79 -1.79 -2.83
C GLU A 97 -11.17 -0.41 -3.09
N GLN A 98 -11.13 0.44 -2.06
CA GLN A 98 -10.54 1.77 -2.13
C GLN A 98 -9.01 1.72 -2.20
N VAL A 99 -8.36 0.85 -1.41
CA VAL A 99 -6.90 0.64 -1.48
C VAL A 99 -6.49 0.19 -2.88
N LEU A 100 -7.18 -0.81 -3.45
CA LEU A 100 -6.91 -1.30 -4.79
C LEU A 100 -7.08 -0.18 -5.82
N ALA A 101 -8.16 0.60 -5.72
CA ALA A 101 -8.39 1.72 -6.63
C ALA A 101 -7.34 2.84 -6.50
N VAL A 102 -6.76 3.04 -5.30
CA VAL A 102 -5.64 3.98 -5.11
C VAL A 102 -4.36 3.39 -5.73
N ALA A 103 -4.07 2.11 -5.49
CA ALA A 103 -2.92 1.42 -6.05
C ALA A 103 -2.91 1.46 -7.59
N ASP A 104 -4.07 1.23 -8.22
CA ASP A 104 -4.22 1.34 -9.68
C ASP A 104 -3.89 2.75 -10.20
N ARG A 105 -4.21 3.79 -9.42
CA ARG A 105 -3.92 5.18 -9.78
C ARG A 105 -2.45 5.54 -9.60
N CYS A 106 -1.71 4.84 -8.74
CA CYS A 106 -0.25 5.01 -8.66
C CYS A 106 0.39 4.79 -10.03
N ALA A 107 -0.06 3.77 -10.79
CA ALA A 107 0.47 3.42 -12.10
C ALA A 107 0.29 4.52 -13.17
N VAL A 108 -0.60 5.50 -12.98
CA VAL A 108 -0.76 6.63 -13.91
C VAL A 108 0.54 7.45 -13.99
N CYS A 109 1.21 7.64 -12.84
CA CYS A 109 2.46 8.40 -12.73
C CYS A 109 3.70 7.52 -12.54
N HIS A 110 3.56 6.37 -11.86
CA HIS A 110 4.63 5.43 -11.50
C HIS A 110 4.66 4.20 -12.43
N GLN A 111 4.70 4.44 -13.74
CA GLN A 111 4.60 3.38 -14.75
C GLN A 111 5.78 2.40 -14.70
N ALA A 112 7.00 2.91 -14.43
CA ALA A 112 8.20 2.08 -14.36
C ALA A 112 8.20 1.20 -13.10
N GLU A 113 7.81 1.75 -11.95
CA GLU A 113 7.68 1.01 -10.71
C GLU A 113 6.57 -0.05 -10.81
N GLN A 114 5.44 0.29 -11.43
CA GLN A 114 4.35 -0.65 -11.70
C GLN A 114 4.84 -1.82 -12.56
N ALA A 115 5.50 -1.55 -13.69
CA ALA A 115 6.01 -2.60 -14.57
C ALA A 115 7.04 -3.50 -13.87
N ALA A 116 7.89 -2.92 -13.00
CA ALA A 116 8.83 -3.67 -12.20
C ALA A 116 8.10 -4.57 -11.18
N TRP A 117 7.09 -4.03 -10.47
CA TRP A 117 6.26 -4.81 -9.54
C TRP A 117 5.53 -5.96 -10.23
N GLU A 118 4.90 -5.72 -11.38
CA GLU A 118 4.23 -6.74 -12.19
C GLU A 118 5.17 -7.87 -12.60
N SER A 119 6.43 -7.55 -12.90
CA SER A 119 7.45 -8.54 -13.29
C SER A 119 8.04 -9.36 -12.13
N GLY A 120 7.73 -8.99 -10.88
CA GLY A 120 8.26 -9.60 -9.67
C GLY A 120 7.25 -10.49 -8.94
N ALA A 121 7.71 -11.30 -7.98
CA ALA A 121 6.83 -12.19 -7.21
C ALA A 121 5.84 -11.44 -6.28
N HIS A 122 6.05 -10.14 -6.03
CA HIS A 122 5.11 -9.33 -5.24
C HIS A 122 3.80 -9.02 -5.97
N SER A 123 3.72 -9.24 -7.30
CA SER A 123 2.46 -9.16 -8.04
C SER A 123 1.57 -10.40 -7.91
N THR A 124 1.98 -11.36 -7.08
CA THR A 124 1.20 -12.57 -6.76
C THR A 124 -0.22 -12.24 -6.30
N THR A 125 -1.15 -13.11 -6.65
CA THR A 125 -2.58 -12.92 -6.38
C THR A 125 -3.06 -13.75 -5.20
N TYR A 126 -4.27 -13.47 -4.71
CA TYR A 126 -4.92 -14.33 -3.72
C TYR A 126 -5.07 -15.77 -4.21
N LYS A 127 -5.31 -15.99 -5.50
CA LYS A 127 -5.35 -17.34 -6.05
C LYS A 127 -3.99 -18.02 -5.95
N ASP A 128 -2.92 -17.34 -6.36
CA ASP A 128 -1.57 -17.92 -6.35
C ASP A 128 -1.13 -18.32 -4.94
N ILE A 129 -1.53 -17.57 -3.91
CA ILE A 129 -1.21 -17.88 -2.52
C ILE A 129 -2.20 -18.89 -1.90
N PHE A 130 -3.50 -18.58 -1.88
CA PHE A 130 -4.47 -19.34 -1.09
C PHE A 130 -5.01 -20.59 -1.78
N MET A 131 -4.79 -20.73 -3.09
CA MET A 131 -5.18 -21.92 -3.87
C MET A 131 -4.00 -22.84 -4.19
N ASP A 132 -2.81 -22.60 -3.64
CA ASP A 132 -1.67 -23.52 -3.76
C ASP A 132 -1.93 -24.79 -2.93
N VAL A 133 -2.35 -25.86 -3.62
CA VAL A 133 -2.66 -27.14 -2.98
C VAL A 133 -1.41 -27.78 -2.36
N GLU A 134 -0.23 -27.57 -2.91
CA GLU A 134 1.01 -28.15 -2.36
C GLU A 134 1.33 -27.49 -1.02
N HIS A 135 1.28 -26.16 -0.96
CA HIS A 135 1.42 -25.43 0.29
C HIS A 135 0.31 -25.76 1.30
N ASN A 136 -0.95 -25.78 0.85
CA ASN A 136 -2.12 -26.01 1.70
C ASN A 136 -2.14 -27.40 2.36
N ARG A 137 -1.41 -28.39 1.82
CA ARG A 137 -1.20 -29.69 2.48
C ARG A 137 -0.25 -29.62 3.67
N MET A 138 0.63 -28.62 3.71
CA MET A 138 1.59 -28.39 4.79
C MET A 138 0.99 -27.49 5.87
N GLU A 139 0.35 -26.39 5.47
CA GLU A 139 -0.23 -25.41 6.39
C GLU A 139 -1.62 -25.00 5.90
N LYS A 140 -2.62 -25.12 6.78
CA LYS A 140 -3.98 -24.70 6.45
C LYS A 140 -4.06 -23.16 6.50
N PRO A 141 -4.59 -22.47 5.48
CA PRO A 141 -4.74 -21.02 5.53
C PRO A 141 -5.46 -20.57 6.81
N TYR A 142 -4.86 -19.61 7.50
CA TYR A 142 -5.37 -19.07 8.77
C TYR A 142 -5.22 -17.54 8.80
N TRP A 143 -5.70 -16.92 9.88
CA TRP A 143 -5.84 -15.47 9.95
C TRP A 143 -4.51 -14.71 9.84
N ASP A 144 -3.39 -15.27 10.30
CA ASP A 144 -2.08 -14.59 10.28
C ASP A 144 -1.45 -14.57 8.89
N CYS A 145 -1.91 -15.44 7.96
CA CYS A 145 -1.52 -15.35 6.55
C CYS A 145 -1.84 -13.96 5.96
N PHE A 146 -2.90 -13.30 6.45
CA PHE A 146 -3.27 -11.94 6.02
C PHE A 146 -2.34 -10.85 6.52
N ARG A 147 -1.43 -11.13 7.45
CA ARG A 147 -0.39 -10.18 7.83
C ARG A 147 0.49 -9.78 6.63
N CYS A 148 0.64 -10.68 5.66
CA CYS A 148 1.47 -10.45 4.47
C CYS A 148 0.71 -10.69 3.16
N HIS A 149 -0.12 -11.73 3.07
CA HIS A 149 -0.74 -12.17 1.81
C HIS A 149 -2.19 -11.71 1.61
N GLY A 150 -2.70 -10.87 2.52
CA GLY A 150 -4.07 -10.36 2.50
C GLY A 150 -4.20 -9.07 3.30
N MET A 151 -3.16 -8.25 3.27
CA MET A 151 -2.98 -7.10 4.18
C MET A 151 -4.17 -6.14 4.14
N HIS A 152 -4.78 -5.98 2.96
CA HIS A 152 -5.89 -5.05 2.75
C HIS A 152 -7.26 -5.73 2.70
N TYR A 153 -7.33 -7.06 2.79
CA TYR A 153 -8.61 -7.77 2.79
C TYR A 153 -9.42 -7.42 4.04
N ASP A 154 -10.65 -6.93 3.86
CA ASP A 154 -11.48 -6.44 4.97
C ASP A 154 -12.09 -7.55 5.84
N GLY A 155 -12.14 -8.79 5.36
CA GLY A 155 -12.73 -9.93 6.05
C GLY A 155 -11.74 -10.83 6.79
N THR A 156 -12.21 -12.00 7.20
CA THR A 156 -11.41 -13.08 7.80
C THR A 156 -11.06 -14.14 6.75
N ILE A 157 -10.14 -15.05 7.08
CA ILE A 157 -9.82 -16.16 6.17
C ILE A 157 -11.06 -17.00 5.84
N HIS A 158 -12.03 -17.07 6.75
CA HIS A 158 -13.30 -17.76 6.53
C HIS A 158 -14.28 -16.98 5.67
N ASP A 159 -14.12 -15.66 5.52
CA ASP A 159 -14.88 -14.86 4.55
C ASP A 159 -14.30 -15.02 3.14
N LEU A 160 -12.97 -15.15 3.04
CA LEU A 160 -12.27 -15.32 1.77
C LEU A 160 -12.38 -16.74 1.22
N MET A 161 -12.12 -17.74 2.07
CA MET A 161 -11.94 -19.15 1.68
C MET A 161 -13.00 -20.06 2.29
N SER A 162 -13.46 -21.03 1.49
CA SER A 162 -14.09 -22.25 1.97
C SER A 162 -13.00 -23.27 2.27
N LEU A 163 -12.93 -23.71 3.52
CA LEU A 163 -11.85 -24.56 4.04
C LEU A 163 -12.38 -25.89 4.62
N GLU A 164 -13.49 -26.38 4.05
CA GLU A 164 -14.13 -27.65 4.39
C GLU A 164 -13.50 -28.81 3.59
N GLY A 165 -13.38 -29.99 4.20
CA GLY A 165 -12.76 -31.14 3.53
C GLY A 165 -11.23 -31.07 3.51
N LYS A 166 -10.63 -31.66 2.47
CA LYS A 166 -9.16 -31.72 2.28
C LYS A 166 -8.67 -30.51 1.50
N ALA A 167 -7.35 -30.29 1.48
CA ALA A 167 -6.73 -29.13 0.82
C ALA A 167 -7.15 -28.96 -0.65
N GLU A 168 -7.41 -30.07 -1.35
CA GLU A 168 -7.89 -30.09 -2.74
C GLU A 168 -9.32 -29.54 -2.92
N ASP A 169 -10.13 -29.59 -1.86
CA ASP A 169 -11.53 -29.14 -1.86
C ASP A 169 -11.66 -27.64 -1.53
N TRP A 170 -10.59 -27.05 -0.98
CA TRP A 170 -10.58 -25.67 -0.52
C TRP A 170 -10.57 -24.70 -1.70
N HIS A 171 -11.35 -23.62 -1.57
CA HIS A 171 -11.49 -22.64 -2.65
C HIS A 171 -11.88 -21.24 -2.16
N LEU A 172 -11.55 -20.22 -2.95
CA LEU A 172 -12.07 -18.87 -2.76
C LEU A 172 -13.60 -18.87 -2.90
N LYS A 173 -14.30 -18.33 -1.88
CA LYS A 173 -15.78 -18.27 -1.89
C LYS A 173 -16.33 -17.38 -2.99
N ASN A 174 -15.59 -16.33 -3.33
CA ASN A 174 -15.93 -15.41 -4.40
C ASN A 174 -14.82 -15.41 -5.45
N ALA A 175 -15.13 -15.92 -6.65
CA ALA A 175 -14.20 -15.97 -7.77
C ALA A 175 -13.66 -14.58 -8.18
N SER A 176 -14.40 -13.50 -7.92
CA SER A 176 -13.93 -12.14 -8.23
C SER A 176 -12.76 -11.66 -7.35
N GLN A 177 -12.38 -12.44 -6.34
CA GLN A 177 -11.22 -12.18 -5.48
C GLN A 177 -9.94 -12.81 -6.01
N ALA A 178 -10.04 -13.76 -6.94
CA ALA A 178 -8.92 -14.61 -7.36
C ALA A 178 -7.70 -13.81 -7.82
N ASP A 179 -7.91 -12.86 -8.73
CA ASP A 179 -6.82 -12.11 -9.37
C ASP A 179 -6.45 -10.83 -8.59
N ARG A 180 -6.97 -10.65 -7.37
CA ARG A 180 -6.59 -9.49 -6.55
C ARG A 180 -5.16 -9.66 -6.05
N PRO A 181 -4.34 -8.60 -6.09
CA PRO A 181 -2.96 -8.67 -5.63
C PRO A 181 -2.89 -8.87 -4.11
N ALA A 182 -2.04 -9.78 -3.68
CA ALA A 182 -1.77 -10.01 -2.26
C ALA A 182 -0.99 -8.84 -1.62
N MET A 183 -0.10 -8.21 -2.40
CA MET A 183 0.79 -7.13 -1.97
C MET A 183 0.77 -5.96 -2.97
N THR A 184 0.00 -4.92 -2.67
CA THR A 184 -0.03 -3.67 -3.47
C THR A 184 1.11 -2.72 -3.08
N CYS A 185 1.34 -1.65 -3.83
CA CYS A 185 2.27 -0.56 -3.48
C CYS A 185 2.06 -0.03 -2.05
N LEU A 186 0.79 0.05 -1.61
CA LEU A 186 0.42 0.52 -0.27
C LEU A 186 0.81 -0.44 0.85
N ALA A 187 1.25 -1.67 0.58
CA ALA A 187 1.82 -2.55 1.61
C ALA A 187 3.12 -1.98 2.20
N CYS A 188 3.89 -1.24 1.38
CA CYS A 188 5.20 -0.68 1.72
C CYS A 188 5.26 0.85 1.67
N HIS A 189 4.33 1.51 0.97
CA HIS A 189 4.33 2.96 0.79
C HIS A 189 3.19 3.64 1.55
N GLN A 190 3.54 4.56 2.44
CA GLN A 190 2.61 5.50 3.03
C GLN A 190 2.58 6.80 2.21
N VAL A 191 1.42 7.11 1.62
CA VAL A 191 1.27 8.30 0.75
C VAL A 191 1.35 9.60 1.56
N HIS A 192 0.62 9.66 2.68
CA HIS A 192 0.59 10.81 3.58
C HIS A 192 1.65 10.67 4.69
N ALA A 193 2.92 10.50 4.29
CA ALA A 193 4.06 10.56 5.20
C ALA A 193 4.81 11.87 5.00
N GLU A 194 5.29 12.46 6.09
CA GLU A 194 6.17 13.63 6.01
C GLU A 194 7.44 13.22 5.26
N GLN A 195 7.63 13.82 4.09
CA GLN A 195 8.78 13.57 3.22
C GLN A 195 9.09 14.86 2.46
N PRO A 196 10.37 15.23 2.32
CA PRO A 196 10.75 16.36 1.50
C PRO A 196 10.17 16.21 0.08
N GLN A 197 9.49 17.24 -0.42
CA GLN A 197 9.08 17.28 -1.82
C GLN A 197 10.30 17.10 -2.73
N ASN A 198 10.17 16.23 -3.74
CA ASN A 198 11.23 16.05 -4.72
C ASN A 198 11.25 17.22 -5.70
N LYS A 199 12.09 18.22 -5.43
CA LYS A 199 12.33 19.32 -6.38
C LYS A 199 13.12 18.79 -7.58
N PRO A 200 12.75 19.13 -8.82
CA PRO A 200 13.57 18.79 -9.98
C PRO A 200 14.95 19.43 -9.84
N TYR A 201 16.00 18.76 -10.32
CA TYR A 201 17.40 19.19 -10.14
C TYR A 201 17.63 20.66 -10.54
N VAL A 202 16.97 21.10 -11.62
CA VAL A 202 17.06 22.48 -12.12
C VAL A 202 16.52 23.54 -11.14
N ALA A 203 15.57 23.16 -10.28
CA ALA A 203 14.97 24.05 -9.28
C ALA A 203 15.70 24.01 -7.92
N LYS A 204 16.63 23.07 -7.73
CA LYS A 204 17.44 22.99 -6.50
C LYS A 204 18.50 24.09 -6.47
N ASN A 205 18.71 24.70 -5.30
CA ASN A 205 19.82 25.60 -5.03
C ASN A 205 21.14 24.84 -4.83
N GLU A 206 22.27 25.55 -4.72
CA GLU A 206 23.60 24.95 -4.59
C GLU A 206 23.72 23.98 -3.41
N LYS A 207 23.21 24.34 -2.24
CA LYS A 207 23.23 23.49 -1.03
C LYS A 207 22.38 22.23 -1.22
N GLU A 208 21.19 22.36 -1.79
CA GLU A 208 20.30 21.23 -2.09
C GLU A 208 20.91 20.27 -3.13
N ARG A 209 21.64 20.81 -4.12
CA ARG A 209 22.39 20.01 -5.10
C ARG A 209 23.57 19.28 -4.47
N ALA A 210 24.33 19.95 -3.59
CA ALA A 210 25.45 19.36 -2.88
C ALA A 210 25.02 18.17 -2.01
N VAL A 211 23.88 18.29 -1.31
CA VAL A 211 23.29 17.17 -0.56
C VAL A 211 22.83 16.04 -1.49
N SER A 212 22.21 16.36 -2.64
CA SER A 212 21.73 15.33 -3.58
C SER A 212 22.83 14.44 -4.16
N LEU A 213 24.08 14.90 -4.18
CA LEU A 213 25.23 14.12 -4.64
C LEU A 213 25.75 13.13 -3.59
N THR A 214 25.39 13.33 -2.31
CA THR A 214 25.91 12.56 -1.17
C THR A 214 24.83 11.81 -0.40
N ASP A 215 23.55 12.14 -0.63
CA ASP A 215 22.43 11.44 0.00
C ASP A 215 22.26 10.05 -0.61
N THR A 216 22.65 9.05 0.17
CA THR A 216 22.54 7.62 -0.17
C THR A 216 21.36 6.96 0.55
N ARG A 217 20.56 7.73 1.30
CA ARG A 217 19.44 7.19 2.05
C ARG A 217 18.33 6.76 1.08
N SER A 218 17.86 5.54 1.28
CA SER A 218 16.68 5.06 0.58
C SER A 218 15.44 5.89 0.98
N PRO A 219 14.48 6.10 0.07
CA PRO A 219 13.20 6.72 0.41
C PRO A 219 12.54 5.99 1.57
N ALA A 220 11.87 6.75 2.44
CA ALA A 220 11.18 6.16 3.59
C ALA A 220 10.04 5.25 3.12
N THR A 221 10.08 3.99 3.55
CA THR A 221 8.98 3.03 3.41
C THR A 221 8.31 2.82 4.77
N ALA A 222 7.15 2.16 4.77
CA ALA A 222 6.40 1.84 5.96
C ALA A 222 5.60 0.55 5.78
N LEU A 223 5.51 -0.26 6.83
CA LEU A 223 4.70 -1.47 6.84
C LEU A 223 3.22 -1.10 7.02
N TYR A 224 2.34 -1.53 6.11
CA TYR A 224 0.90 -1.48 6.39
C TYR A 224 0.51 -2.50 7.47
N MET A 225 -0.03 -2.03 8.57
CA MET A 225 -0.50 -2.85 9.70
C MET A 225 -2.00 -3.05 9.56
N ARG A 226 -2.40 -4.25 9.09
CA ARG A 226 -3.82 -4.60 8.88
C ARG A 226 -4.70 -4.37 10.11
N SER A 227 -4.21 -4.74 11.30
CA SER A 227 -4.98 -4.63 12.55
C SER A 227 -5.37 -3.19 12.89
N GLU A 228 -4.50 -2.24 12.52
CA GLU A 228 -4.68 -0.80 12.80
C GLU A 228 -5.15 -0.03 11.56
N LYS A 229 -5.14 -0.66 10.38
CA LYS A 229 -5.34 -0.04 9.06
C LYS A 229 -4.46 1.20 8.84
N ARG A 230 -3.21 1.15 9.30
CA ARG A 230 -2.25 2.27 9.31
C ARG A 230 -0.86 1.81 8.93
N HIS A 231 -0.02 2.73 8.51
CA HIS A 231 1.38 2.48 8.22
C HIS A 231 2.27 2.71 9.44
N LEU A 232 3.23 1.80 9.67
CA LEU A 232 4.31 1.94 10.63
C LEU A 232 5.61 2.21 9.89
N PRO A 233 6.27 3.38 10.06
CA PRO A 233 7.51 3.69 9.37
C PRO A 233 8.59 2.63 9.57
N SER A 234 9.30 2.30 8.50
CA SER A 234 10.33 1.25 8.48
C SER A 234 11.44 1.48 9.51
N ASP A 235 11.80 2.74 9.78
CA ASP A 235 12.81 3.12 10.79
C ASP A 235 12.34 2.95 12.24
N LYS A 236 11.04 2.64 12.44
CA LYS A 236 10.45 2.28 13.74
C LYS A 236 10.22 0.77 13.87
N LEU A 237 10.49 -0.02 12.84
CA LEU A 237 10.42 -1.48 12.92
C LEU A 237 11.55 -2.03 13.79
N TYR A 238 11.28 -3.15 14.45
CA TYR A 238 12.28 -3.82 15.25
C TYR A 238 13.37 -4.42 14.35
N ARG A 239 14.62 -4.04 14.62
CA ARG A 239 15.80 -4.68 14.01
C ARG A 239 16.04 -6.03 14.66
N THR A 240 15.58 -7.09 14.01
CA THR A 240 15.72 -8.46 14.51
C THR A 240 17.19 -8.87 14.63
N THR A 241 17.59 -9.31 15.83
CA THR A 241 18.87 -10.00 16.02
C THR A 241 18.82 -11.39 15.39
N MET A 242 19.78 -11.71 14.53
CA MET A 242 19.82 -12.96 13.78
C MET A 242 21.01 -13.82 14.22
N PHE A 243 20.86 -15.14 14.14
CA PHE A 243 21.87 -16.11 14.56
C PHE A 243 22.24 -17.07 13.43
N ASP A 244 23.54 -17.33 13.28
CA ASP A 244 24.09 -18.47 12.55
C ASP A 244 24.69 -19.42 13.58
N LYS A 245 23.96 -20.51 13.88
CA LYS A 245 24.22 -21.38 15.03
C LYS A 245 24.24 -20.53 16.31
N ASP A 246 25.36 -20.48 17.02
CA ASP A 246 25.49 -19.70 18.27
C ASP A 246 26.07 -18.28 18.04
N SER A 247 26.39 -17.93 16.79
CA SER A 247 27.01 -16.63 16.46
C SER A 247 25.97 -15.62 16.01
N VAL A 248 26.07 -14.39 16.54
CA VAL A 248 25.23 -13.28 16.10
C VAL A 248 25.70 -12.82 14.71
N VAL A 249 24.77 -12.72 13.76
CA VAL A 249 25.01 -12.23 12.41
C VAL A 249 24.81 -10.72 12.37
N LYS A 250 25.71 -9.99 11.70
CA LYS A 250 25.51 -8.56 11.48
C LYS A 250 24.39 -8.36 10.45
N VAL A 251 23.26 -7.83 10.90
CA VAL A 251 22.12 -7.44 10.04
C VAL A 251 22.28 -6.01 9.50
N SER A 252 21.58 -5.67 8.42
CA SER A 252 21.62 -4.33 7.83
C SER A 252 21.19 -3.22 8.79
N ASP A 253 21.79 -2.04 8.63
CA ASP A 253 21.33 -0.79 9.25
C ASP A 253 20.28 -0.05 8.39
N ASP A 254 19.96 -0.54 7.18
CA ASP A 254 18.93 0.02 6.31
C ASP A 254 17.52 -0.35 6.83
N PRO A 255 16.68 0.65 7.19
CA PRO A 255 15.30 0.41 7.61
C PRO A 255 14.46 -0.37 6.61
N ASN A 256 14.72 -0.21 5.30
CA ASN A 256 13.99 -0.93 4.27
C ASN A 256 14.25 -2.44 4.34
N ALA A 257 15.45 -2.86 4.75
CA ALA A 257 15.72 -4.27 5.00
C ALA A 257 14.86 -4.80 6.17
N TRP A 258 14.64 -4.00 7.21
CA TRP A 258 13.80 -4.39 8.35
C TRP A 258 12.32 -4.53 7.96
N LEU A 259 11.86 -3.75 6.97
CA LEU A 259 10.55 -3.93 6.34
C LEU A 259 10.48 -5.25 5.57
N CYS A 260 11.45 -5.55 4.70
CA CYS A 260 11.49 -6.82 3.95
C CYS A 260 11.42 -8.03 4.89
N MET A 261 12.15 -7.96 6.01
CA MET A 261 12.19 -9.00 7.05
C MET A 261 10.86 -9.23 7.77
N GLN A 262 9.83 -8.39 7.56
CA GLN A 262 8.50 -8.64 8.09
C GLN A 262 7.78 -9.79 7.37
N CYS A 263 8.18 -10.05 6.12
CA CYS A 263 7.68 -11.14 5.28
C CYS A 263 8.75 -12.22 5.09
N HIS A 264 10.00 -11.84 4.81
CA HIS A 264 11.14 -12.73 4.64
C HIS A 264 11.81 -13.05 5.98
N ALA A 265 11.03 -13.55 6.93
CA ALA A 265 11.44 -13.73 8.31
C ALA A 265 12.05 -15.11 8.59
N PRO A 266 12.95 -15.23 9.58
CA PRO A 266 13.39 -16.52 10.08
C PRO A 266 12.30 -17.21 10.90
N ASN A 267 12.59 -18.44 11.31
CA ASN A 267 11.86 -19.13 12.36
C ASN A 267 11.90 -18.38 13.70
N ASN A 268 11.15 -18.88 14.68
CA ASN A 268 11.05 -18.32 16.02
C ASN A 268 12.37 -18.29 16.82
N ARG A 269 13.41 -19.01 16.39
CA ARG A 269 14.76 -18.99 16.97
C ARG A 269 15.66 -17.93 16.35
N ARG A 270 15.18 -17.23 15.32
CA ARG A 270 15.90 -16.18 14.58
C ARG A 270 17.15 -16.72 13.88
N GLU A 271 17.08 -17.97 13.41
CA GLU A 271 18.16 -18.64 12.69
C GLU A 271 18.19 -18.17 11.23
N VAL A 272 19.35 -17.73 10.73
CA VAL A 272 19.49 -17.30 9.33
C VAL A 272 19.24 -18.45 8.35
N GLY A 273 18.65 -18.14 7.19
CA GLY A 273 18.25 -19.08 6.14
C GLY A 273 17.21 -20.13 6.57
N SER A 274 16.50 -19.91 7.68
CA SER A 274 15.34 -20.71 8.08
C SER A 274 14.05 -20.09 7.52
N GLU A 275 13.03 -20.91 7.29
CA GLU A 275 11.76 -20.47 6.67
C GLU A 275 12.01 -19.65 5.39
N ASP A 276 11.53 -18.41 5.35
CA ASP A 276 11.75 -17.51 4.22
C ASP A 276 12.82 -16.45 4.47
N ASP A 277 13.65 -16.61 5.52
CA ASP A 277 14.76 -15.70 5.80
C ASP A 277 15.72 -15.60 4.61
N LYS A 278 15.99 -14.36 4.21
CA LYS A 278 17.00 -13.99 3.21
C LYS A 278 18.04 -13.04 3.80
N THR A 279 18.39 -13.18 5.09
CA THR A 279 19.43 -12.35 5.69
C THR A 279 20.78 -12.61 5.01
N PRO A 280 21.52 -11.58 4.56
CA PRO A 280 22.86 -11.76 4.02
C PRO A 280 23.84 -12.31 5.07
N THR A 281 24.65 -13.30 4.69
CA THR A 281 25.63 -13.97 5.57
C THR A 281 27.06 -13.88 4.99
N GLY A 282 28.07 -14.21 5.81
CA GLY A 282 29.46 -14.26 5.36
C GLY A 282 30.02 -12.88 5.00
N LEU A 283 30.54 -12.75 3.78
CA LEU A 283 31.14 -11.49 3.31
C LEU A 283 30.10 -10.38 3.06
N TYR A 284 28.81 -10.72 3.05
CA TYR A 284 27.72 -9.81 2.74
C TYR A 284 26.93 -9.38 4.00
N GLU A 285 27.35 -9.80 5.19
CA GLU A 285 26.70 -9.41 6.45
C GLU A 285 26.63 -7.87 6.58
N GLY A 286 25.45 -7.37 6.96
CA GLY A 286 25.16 -5.96 7.09
C GLY A 286 24.74 -5.26 5.80
N MET A 287 24.78 -5.93 4.64
CA MET A 287 24.23 -5.36 3.40
C MET A 287 22.71 -5.29 3.45
N SER A 288 22.14 -4.26 2.81
CA SER A 288 20.70 -4.17 2.57
C SER A 288 20.27 -5.17 1.52
N CYS A 289 19.01 -5.61 1.59
CA CYS A 289 18.36 -6.34 0.50
C CYS A 289 18.47 -5.56 -0.83
N LEU A 290 18.39 -4.24 -0.75
CA LEU A 290 18.43 -3.34 -1.91
C LEU A 290 19.82 -3.20 -2.54
N ASP A 291 20.89 -3.64 -1.88
CA ASP A 291 22.22 -3.68 -2.49
C ASP A 291 22.30 -4.78 -3.57
N CYS A 292 21.54 -5.86 -3.39
CA CYS A 292 21.52 -7.01 -4.28
C CYS A 292 20.26 -7.08 -5.16
N HIS A 293 19.13 -6.57 -4.69
CA HIS A 293 17.82 -6.69 -5.34
C HIS A 293 17.24 -5.35 -5.79
N ASN A 294 16.49 -5.38 -6.89
CA ASN A 294 15.67 -4.26 -7.35
C ASN A 294 14.46 -4.06 -6.42
N PRO A 295 14.18 -2.82 -5.99
CA PRO A 295 13.21 -2.54 -4.92
C PRO A 295 11.76 -2.97 -5.23
N HIS A 296 11.34 -2.93 -6.50
CA HIS A 296 9.95 -3.21 -6.87
C HIS A 296 9.75 -4.59 -7.50
N SER A 297 10.77 -5.16 -8.16
CA SER A 297 10.67 -6.50 -8.79
C SER A 297 11.25 -7.63 -7.95
N ASN A 298 12.03 -7.30 -6.91
CA ASN A 298 12.91 -8.21 -6.16
C ASN A 298 13.94 -8.98 -7.02
N GLN A 299 14.08 -8.63 -8.30
CA GLN A 299 15.04 -9.30 -9.17
C GLN A 299 16.47 -8.90 -8.79
N LEU A 300 17.41 -9.84 -8.95
CA LEU A 300 18.82 -9.59 -8.70
C LEU A 300 19.37 -8.51 -9.64
N LYS A 301 20.10 -7.54 -9.08
CA LYS A 301 20.80 -6.47 -9.82
C LYS A 301 22.10 -6.94 -10.47
N ASN A 302 22.82 -7.81 -9.76
CA ASN A 302 24.21 -8.18 -10.03
C ASN A 302 24.44 -9.69 -9.84
N ASN A 303 25.61 -10.17 -10.25
CA ASN A 303 26.06 -11.56 -10.09
C ASN A 303 26.52 -11.93 -8.66
N TYR A 304 25.89 -11.37 -7.62
CA TYR A 304 26.15 -11.82 -6.25
C TYR A 304 25.72 -13.27 -6.10
N ARG A 305 26.61 -14.13 -5.59
CA ARG A 305 26.34 -15.55 -5.38
C ARG A 305 26.45 -15.87 -3.91
N ASN A 306 25.67 -16.85 -3.47
CA ASN A 306 25.76 -17.42 -2.13
C ASN A 306 25.51 -16.42 -0.99
N VAL A 307 24.73 -15.36 -1.25
CA VAL A 307 24.46 -14.28 -0.28
C VAL A 307 23.70 -14.76 0.95
N HIS A 308 22.83 -15.76 0.78
CA HIS A 308 21.95 -16.29 1.83
C HIS A 308 22.32 -17.72 2.26
N LEU A 309 23.51 -18.21 1.89
CA LEU A 309 23.90 -19.58 2.25
C LEU A 309 24.20 -19.69 3.75
N LYS A 310 23.68 -20.74 4.36
CA LYS A 310 24.09 -21.18 5.71
C LYS A 310 25.54 -21.64 5.66
N LYS A 311 26.32 -21.30 6.71
CA LYS A 311 27.67 -21.83 6.91
C LYS A 311 27.67 -23.18 7.63
#